data_AF-A0A351F5L7-F1
#
_entry.id   AF-A0A351F5L7-F1
#
_cell.length_a   1.000
_cell.length_b   1.000
_cell.length_c   1.000
_cell.angle_alpha   90.00
_cell.angle_beta   90.00
_cell.angle_gamma   90.00
#
_symmetry.space_group_name_H-M   'P 1'
#
loop_
_entity.id
_entity.type
_entity.pdbx_description
1 polymer ?
#
loop_
_entity_poly.entity_id
_entity_poly.type
_entity_poly.pdbx_seq_one_letter_code
_entity_poly.pdbx_strand_id
1 'polypeptide(L)'
;MKVGIKMDKKVPLVVPEVNPEDVKRNKGIIANPNCSTIQAVVALKPLKDRFGIKRIVYSTYQAVSGAGVAGFNDLKDGINGVPPKKFPRPIAFNMLPHIDVFMDDGYTKEEWKMIVETRKILHDSSLRITATTVRVPVFYGHSES
;
A
#
# COMPACT_ATOMS: atom_id res chain seq x y z
N MET A 1 7.04 17.08 -5.48
CA MET A 1 6.11 15.93 -5.51
C MET A 1 4.67 16.43 -5.27
N LYS A 2 3.71 16.22 -6.19
CA LYS A 2 2.30 16.55 -5.91
C LYS A 2 1.76 15.56 -4.89
N VAL A 3 1.62 16.02 -3.65
CA VAL A 3 0.99 15.29 -2.55
C VAL A 3 -0.49 15.12 -2.90
N GLY A 4 -0.89 13.91 -3.28
CA GLY A 4 -2.26 13.62 -3.70
C GLY A 4 -3.28 13.86 -2.60
N ILE A 5 -4.57 13.83 -2.95
CA ILE A 5 -5.69 14.13 -2.04
C ILE A 5 -5.66 13.34 -0.72
N LYS A 6 -5.10 12.13 -0.72
CA LYS A 6 -4.91 11.28 0.46
C LYS A 6 -4.10 11.93 1.56
N MET A 7 -3.17 12.81 1.22
CA MET A 7 -2.23 13.44 2.16
C MET A 7 -2.52 14.93 2.39
N ASP A 8 -3.57 15.47 1.76
CA ASP A 8 -4.12 16.78 2.11
C ASP A 8 -4.61 16.75 3.58
N LYS A 9 -4.24 17.77 4.37
CA LYS A 9 -4.67 17.90 5.77
C LYS A 9 -6.19 18.12 5.91
N LYS A 10 -6.83 18.71 4.89
CA LYS A 10 -8.28 18.98 4.86
C LYS A 10 -9.11 17.76 4.48
N VAL A 11 -8.49 16.72 3.93
CA VAL A 11 -9.18 15.49 3.51
C VAL A 11 -8.89 14.37 4.50
N PRO A 12 -9.90 13.81 5.19
CA PRO A 12 -9.70 12.65 6.04
C PRO A 12 -9.34 11.41 5.20
N LEU A 13 -8.41 10.61 5.72
CA LEU A 13 -7.99 9.33 5.17
C LEU A 13 -8.47 8.26 6.15
N VAL A 14 -9.49 7.49 5.76
CA VAL A 14 -10.31 6.75 6.73
C VAL A 14 -10.25 5.24 6.49
N VAL A 15 -10.02 4.50 7.57
CA VAL A 15 -10.36 3.08 7.70
C VAL A 15 -11.40 2.98 8.82
N PRO A 16 -12.65 2.57 8.53
CA PRO A 16 -13.75 2.64 9.50
C PRO A 16 -13.47 1.96 10.85
N GLU A 17 -12.73 0.85 10.84
CA GLU A 17 -12.36 0.08 12.03
C GLU A 17 -11.25 0.74 12.86
N VAL A 18 -10.60 1.78 12.34
CA VAL A 18 -9.39 2.38 12.92
C VAL A 18 -9.59 3.83 13.34
N ASN A 19 -10.15 4.66 12.47
CA ASN A 19 -10.36 6.09 12.71
C ASN A 19 -11.72 6.58 12.18
N PRO A 20 -12.86 5.98 12.59
CA PRO A 20 -14.18 6.31 12.04
C PRO A 20 -14.57 7.79 12.26
N GLU A 21 -14.14 8.37 13.38
CA GLU A 21 -14.44 9.76 13.75
C GLU A 21 -13.89 10.79 12.76
N ASP A 22 -12.83 10.44 12.02
CA ASP A 22 -12.23 11.33 11.03
C ASP A 22 -13.19 11.69 9.90
N VAL A 23 -14.20 10.86 9.66
CA VAL A 23 -15.25 11.13 8.68
C VAL A 23 -15.94 12.46 8.97
N LYS A 24 -16.09 12.86 10.24
CA LYS A 24 -16.81 14.09 10.63
C LYS A 24 -16.11 15.37 10.19
N ARG A 25 -14.79 15.33 9.93
CA ARG A 25 -14.04 16.52 9.46
C ARG A 25 -14.17 16.78 7.96
N ASN A 26 -14.77 15.84 7.21
CA ASN A 26 -14.78 15.90 5.75
C ASN A 26 -15.46 17.18 5.24
N LYS A 27 -15.00 17.67 4.09
CA LYS A 27 -15.60 18.82 3.39
C LYS A 27 -16.12 18.39 2.01
N GLY A 28 -16.85 17.27 1.98
CA GLY A 28 -17.37 16.65 0.75
C GLY A 28 -16.41 15.67 0.07
N ILE A 29 -15.22 15.46 0.64
CA ILE A 29 -14.25 14.49 0.14
C ILE A 29 -13.67 13.70 1.31
N ILE A 30 -13.69 12.37 1.17
CA ILE A 30 -13.02 11.41 2.05
C ILE A 30 -12.10 10.57 1.16
N ALA A 31 -10.85 10.40 1.58
CA ALA A 31 -9.89 9.60 0.85
C ALA A 31 -9.92 8.14 1.33
N ASN A 32 -10.04 7.20 0.39
CA ASN A 32 -9.82 5.79 0.65
C ASN A 32 -8.29 5.47 0.61
N PRO A 33 -7.73 4.74 1.59
CA PRO A 33 -6.30 4.45 1.60
C PRO A 33 -5.84 3.47 0.53
N ASN A 34 -4.54 3.22 0.49
CA ASN A 34 -3.92 2.16 -0.30
C ASN A 34 -4.32 0.78 0.27
N CYS A 35 -4.54 -0.21 -0.60
CA CYS A 35 -4.99 -1.55 -0.22
C CYS A 35 -4.09 -2.23 0.82
N SER A 36 -2.77 -2.15 0.66
CA SER A 36 -1.80 -2.70 1.61
C SER A 36 -1.86 -1.97 2.95
N THR A 37 -1.98 -0.63 2.94
CA THR A 37 -2.17 0.12 4.18
C THR A 37 -3.44 -0.31 4.93
N ILE A 38 -4.58 -0.49 4.23
CA ILE A 38 -5.88 -0.82 4.84
C ILE A 38 -5.76 -2.11 5.67
N GLN A 39 -5.27 -3.20 5.07
CA GLN A 39 -5.18 -4.48 5.79
C GLN A 39 -4.20 -4.40 6.97
N ALA A 40 -3.08 -3.69 6.81
CA ALA A 40 -2.09 -3.53 7.87
C ALA A 40 -2.68 -2.79 9.08
N VAL A 41 -3.31 -1.64 8.88
CA VAL A 41 -3.77 -0.81 10.00
C VAL A 41 -4.92 -1.45 10.78
N VAL A 42 -5.76 -2.26 10.14
CA VAL A 42 -6.80 -3.05 10.83
C VAL A 42 -6.16 -4.03 11.81
N ALA A 43 -5.10 -4.74 11.40
CA ALA A 43 -4.37 -5.66 12.27
C ALA A 43 -3.56 -4.94 13.35
N LEU A 44 -2.98 -3.78 13.03
CA LEU A 44 -2.09 -3.03 13.93
C LEU A 44 -2.83 -2.21 14.98
N LYS A 45 -4.02 -1.70 14.68
CA LYS A 45 -4.80 -0.85 15.58
C LYS A 45 -5.02 -1.46 16.98
N PRO A 46 -5.51 -2.70 17.14
CA PRO A 46 -5.68 -3.29 18.47
C PRO A 46 -4.36 -3.48 19.23
N LEU A 47 -3.25 -3.74 18.53
CA LEU A 47 -1.92 -3.83 19.14
C LEU A 47 -1.45 -2.46 19.62
N LYS A 48 -1.63 -1.44 18.79
CA LYS A 48 -1.29 -0.05 19.13
C LYS A 48 -2.06 0.43 20.36
N ASP A 49 -3.36 0.18 20.42
CA ASP A 49 -4.20 0.69 21.52
C ASP A 49 -3.86 0.03 22.86
N ARG A 50 -3.45 -1.25 22.84
CA ARG A 50 -3.13 -2.00 24.07
C ARG A 50 -1.68 -1.88 24.52
N PHE A 51 -0.74 -1.79 23.58
CA PHE A 51 0.70 -1.91 23.87
C PHE A 51 1.54 -0.75 23.33
N GLY A 52 0.97 0.09 22.46
CA GLY A 52 1.73 1.01 21.63
C GLY A 52 2.55 0.28 20.55
N ILE A 53 3.09 1.02 19.60
CA ILE A 53 4.00 0.49 18.57
C ILE A 53 5.20 1.42 18.45
N LYS A 54 6.41 0.89 18.59
CA LYS A 54 7.66 1.68 18.49
C LYS A 54 8.23 1.74 17.07
N ARG A 55 7.97 0.70 16.27
CA ARG A 55 8.45 0.56 14.90
C ARG A 55 7.61 -0.46 14.16
N ILE A 56 7.44 -0.25 12.87
CA ILE A 56 6.88 -1.21 11.92
C ILE A 56 7.90 -1.42 10.79
N VAL A 57 8.05 -2.67 10.35
CA VAL A 57 8.84 -3.06 9.19
C VAL A 57 7.92 -3.92 8.35
N TYR A 58 7.60 -3.49 7.13
CA TYR A 58 6.74 -4.25 6.23
C TYR A 58 7.57 -4.94 5.14
N SER A 59 7.23 -6.18 4.83
CA SER A 59 7.55 -6.82 3.54
C SER A 59 6.27 -7.29 2.88
N THR A 60 5.92 -6.73 1.73
CA THR A 60 4.64 -7.04 1.06
C THR A 60 4.81 -8.02 -0.09
N TYR A 61 3.77 -8.83 -0.28
CA TYR A 61 3.61 -9.80 -1.36
C TYR A 61 2.30 -9.45 -2.06
N GLN A 62 2.35 -8.43 -2.93
CA GLN A 62 1.16 -7.88 -3.55
C GLN A 62 0.81 -8.61 -4.85
N ALA A 63 -0.43 -9.07 -4.96
CA ALA A 63 -0.99 -9.70 -6.16
C ALA A 63 -1.04 -8.77 -7.39
N VAL A 64 -1.06 -9.35 -8.59
CA VAL A 64 -1.07 -8.62 -9.87
C VAL A 64 -2.35 -7.85 -10.16
N SER A 65 -3.48 -8.23 -9.54
CA SER A 65 -4.74 -7.46 -9.62
C SER A 65 -4.61 -6.02 -9.11
N GLY A 66 -3.66 -5.74 -8.21
CA GLY A 66 -3.37 -4.38 -7.76
C GLY A 66 -2.82 -3.46 -8.87
N ALA A 67 -2.34 -4.02 -9.98
CA ALA A 67 -1.93 -3.28 -11.18
C ALA A 67 -3.03 -3.21 -12.25
N GLY A 68 -4.26 -3.61 -11.91
CA GLY A 68 -5.42 -3.65 -12.80
C GLY A 68 -5.40 -4.80 -13.79
N VAL A 69 -6.31 -4.77 -14.75
CA VAL A 69 -6.49 -5.82 -15.78
C VAL A 69 -5.20 -6.08 -16.57
N ALA A 70 -4.41 -5.05 -16.82
CA ALA A 70 -3.14 -5.20 -17.53
C ALA A 70 -2.13 -6.04 -16.74
N GLY A 71 -2.00 -5.82 -15.42
CA GLY A 71 -1.15 -6.65 -14.57
C GLY A 71 -1.67 -8.08 -14.43
N PHE A 72 -2.99 -8.24 -14.34
CA PHE A 72 -3.62 -9.56 -14.35
C PHE A 72 -3.27 -10.36 -15.62
N ASN A 73 -3.39 -9.72 -16.79
CA ASN A 73 -3.08 -10.35 -18.06
C ASN A 73 -1.58 -10.65 -18.22
N ASP A 74 -0.69 -9.78 -17.73
CA ASP A 74 0.76 -10.06 -17.74
C ASP A 74 1.13 -11.36 -17.01
N LEU A 75 0.42 -11.73 -15.93
CA LEU A 75 0.60 -13.03 -15.29
C LEU A 75 -0.05 -14.15 -16.10
N LYS A 76 -1.33 -13.98 -16.46
CA LYS A 76 -2.12 -14.99 -17.18
C LYS A 76 -1.44 -15.42 -18.48
N ASP A 77 -1.01 -14.46 -19.28
CA ASP A 77 -0.39 -14.70 -20.59
C ASP A 77 1.09 -15.04 -20.44
N GLY A 78 1.76 -14.46 -19.43
CA GLY A 78 3.17 -14.72 -19.13
C GLY A 78 3.48 -16.18 -18.76
N ILE A 79 2.52 -16.92 -18.20
CA ILE A 79 2.65 -18.38 -17.97
C ILE A 79 2.90 -19.13 -19.29
N ASN A 80 2.37 -18.63 -20.40
CA ASN A 80 2.56 -19.18 -21.75
C ASN A 80 3.73 -18.52 -22.51
N GLY A 81 4.61 -17.79 -21.82
CA GLY A 81 5.80 -17.16 -22.41
C GLY A 81 5.53 -15.81 -23.12
N VAL A 82 4.34 -15.23 -22.97
CA VAL A 82 4.04 -13.92 -23.56
C VAL A 82 4.79 -12.81 -22.81
N PRO A 83 5.52 -11.91 -23.50
CA PRO A 83 6.23 -10.80 -22.85
C PRO A 83 5.29 -9.83 -22.11
N PRO A 84 5.74 -9.23 -20.98
CA PRO A 84 4.92 -8.33 -20.19
C PRO A 84 4.66 -7.01 -20.92
N LYS A 85 3.48 -6.44 -20.71
CA LYS A 85 3.10 -5.11 -21.23
C LYS A 85 3.00 -4.07 -20.12
N LYS A 86 2.67 -4.48 -18.90
CA LYS A 86 2.46 -3.61 -17.73
C LYS A 86 3.67 -3.59 -16.82
N PHE A 87 4.26 -4.74 -16.52
CA PHE A 87 5.39 -4.86 -15.61
C PHE A 87 6.72 -4.68 -16.35
N PRO A 88 7.77 -4.16 -15.68
CA PRO A 88 9.08 -3.93 -16.33
C PRO A 88 9.81 -5.24 -16.66
N ARG A 89 9.41 -6.35 -16.06
CA ARG A 89 9.97 -7.70 -16.24
C ARG A 89 8.83 -8.73 -16.16
N PRO A 90 9.00 -9.93 -16.73
CA PRO A 90 7.99 -10.98 -16.63
C PRO A 90 7.67 -11.28 -15.17
N ILE A 91 6.37 -11.33 -14.84
CA ILE A 91 5.91 -11.63 -13.48
C ILE A 91 5.64 -13.13 -13.28
N ALA A 92 5.33 -13.89 -14.34
CA ALA A 92 5.18 -15.33 -14.26
C ALA A 92 6.46 -15.97 -13.69
N PHE A 93 6.30 -16.79 -12.65
CA PHE A 93 7.39 -17.46 -11.94
C PHE A 93 8.48 -16.51 -11.36
N ASN A 94 8.14 -15.25 -11.09
CA ASN A 94 9.10 -14.24 -10.66
C ASN A 94 8.55 -13.31 -9.56
N MET A 95 9.43 -12.62 -8.85
CA MET A 95 9.10 -11.59 -7.85
C MET A 95 9.77 -10.26 -8.23
N LEU A 96 8.99 -9.17 -8.25
CA LEU A 96 9.49 -7.86 -8.66
C LEU A 96 9.47 -6.87 -7.48
N PRO A 97 10.63 -6.49 -6.91
CA PRO A 97 10.72 -5.50 -5.83
C PRO A 97 10.62 -4.07 -6.39
N HIS A 98 9.55 -3.80 -7.13
CA HIS A 98 9.30 -2.53 -7.81
C HIS A 98 7.80 -2.38 -8.05
N ILE A 99 7.12 -1.66 -7.16
CA ILE A 99 5.71 -1.29 -7.30
C ILE A 99 5.56 0.21 -7.33
N ASP A 100 4.88 0.72 -8.36
CA ASP A 100 4.84 2.17 -8.68
C ASP A 100 6.26 2.66 -9.05
N VAL A 101 6.50 3.97 -9.08
CA VAL A 101 7.80 4.56 -9.46
C VAL A 101 8.75 4.70 -8.27
N PHE A 102 10.06 4.66 -8.52
CA PHE A 102 11.08 5.06 -7.53
C PHE A 102 11.01 6.56 -7.22
N MET A 103 11.32 6.89 -5.98
CA MET A 103 11.50 8.24 -5.44
C MET A 103 12.98 8.56 -5.28
N ASP A 104 13.29 9.84 -5.04
CA ASP A 104 14.68 10.34 -4.93
C ASP A 104 15.47 9.73 -3.76
N ASP A 105 14.79 9.22 -2.73
CA ASP A 105 15.38 8.58 -1.55
C ASP A 105 15.57 7.05 -1.71
N GLY A 106 15.28 6.51 -2.89
CA GLY A 106 15.44 5.09 -3.23
C GLY A 106 14.25 4.20 -2.85
N TYR A 107 13.27 4.70 -2.08
CA TYR A 107 12.00 3.98 -1.91
C TYR A 107 11.15 4.09 -3.17
N THR A 108 10.27 3.13 -3.37
CA THR A 108 9.17 3.25 -4.32
C THR A 108 8.02 4.07 -3.72
N LYS A 109 7.20 4.63 -4.60
CA LYS A 109 6.02 5.39 -4.19
C LYS A 109 4.98 4.52 -3.45
N GLU A 110 4.97 3.21 -3.66
CA GLU A 110 4.12 2.29 -2.91
C GLU A 110 4.60 2.13 -1.46
N GLU A 111 5.90 1.98 -1.25
CA GLU A 111 6.51 1.96 0.09
C GLU A 111 6.27 3.27 0.83
N TRP A 112 6.45 4.40 0.13
CA TRP A 112 6.13 5.72 0.67
C TRP A 112 4.67 5.83 1.10
N LYS A 113 3.71 5.37 0.29
CA LYS A 113 2.27 5.37 0.64
C LYS A 113 2.03 4.60 1.93
N MET A 114 2.55 3.38 2.07
CA MET A 114 2.38 2.61 3.31
C MET A 114 2.90 3.40 4.53
N ILE A 115 4.08 4.01 4.42
CA ILE A 115 4.67 4.80 5.50
C ILE A 115 3.80 6.00 5.88
N VAL A 116 3.43 6.84 4.91
CA VAL A 116 2.73 8.11 5.22
C VAL A 116 1.26 7.90 5.56
N GLU A 117 0.61 6.94 4.92
CA GLU A 117 -0.80 6.64 5.16
C GLU A 117 -0.98 5.95 6.52
N THR A 118 -0.12 5.00 6.91
CA THR A 118 -0.16 4.39 8.26
C THR A 118 -0.04 5.46 9.35
N ARG A 119 0.92 6.40 9.22
CA ARG A 119 1.08 7.51 10.17
C ARG A 119 -0.17 8.38 10.27
N LYS A 120 -0.76 8.72 9.11
CA LYS A 120 -1.96 9.57 9.05
C LYS A 120 -3.18 8.87 9.64
N ILE A 121 -3.41 7.59 9.34
CA ILE A 121 -4.57 6.83 9.82
C ILE A 121 -4.47 6.53 11.31
N LEU A 122 -3.28 6.17 11.80
CA LEU A 122 -3.05 5.89 13.22
C LEU A 122 -2.82 7.17 14.06
N HIS A 123 -2.95 8.35 13.47
CA HIS A 123 -2.72 9.66 14.11
C HIS A 123 -1.38 9.77 14.85
N ASP A 124 -0.30 9.25 14.26
CA ASP A 124 1.02 9.23 14.89
C ASP A 124 2.13 9.43 13.87
N SER A 125 2.61 10.68 13.82
CA SER A 125 3.72 11.09 12.95
C SER A 125 5.09 10.62 13.44
N SER A 126 5.21 10.22 14.71
CA SER A 126 6.48 9.77 15.31
C SER A 126 6.81 8.31 15.00
N LEU A 127 5.82 7.56 14.51
CA LEU A 127 5.96 6.13 14.23
C LEU A 127 7.06 5.88 13.20
N ARG A 128 8.04 5.04 13.60
CA ARG A 128 9.14 4.62 12.72
C ARG A 128 8.64 3.50 11.82
N ILE A 129 8.62 3.73 10.52
CA ILE A 129 8.10 2.78 9.53
C ILE A 129 9.09 2.68 8.39
N THR A 130 9.34 1.47 7.93
CA THR A 130 9.96 1.19 6.63
C THR A 130 9.17 0.06 5.96
N ALA A 131 9.17 0.05 4.64
CA ALA A 131 8.46 -0.94 3.84
C ALA A 131 9.35 -1.38 2.68
N THR A 132 9.26 -2.66 2.34
CA THR A 132 9.68 -3.20 1.04
C THR A 132 8.46 -3.77 0.35
N THR A 133 8.16 -3.29 -0.86
CA THR A 133 6.98 -3.76 -1.60
C THR A 133 7.36 -4.60 -2.81
N VAL A 134 6.79 -5.81 -2.89
CA VAL A 134 7.14 -6.79 -3.92
C VAL A 134 5.89 -7.28 -4.63
N ARG A 135 5.91 -7.24 -5.96
CA ARG A 135 4.88 -7.85 -6.81
C ARG A 135 5.17 -9.34 -6.93
N VAL A 136 4.16 -10.17 -6.67
CA VAL A 136 4.25 -11.63 -6.71
C VAL A 136 3.30 -12.23 -7.74
N PRO A 137 3.52 -13.47 -8.23
CA PRO A 137 2.70 -14.10 -9.26
C PRO A 137 1.41 -14.68 -8.66
N VAL A 138 0.66 -13.85 -7.96
CA VAL A 138 -0.62 -14.17 -7.33
C VAL A 138 -1.70 -13.32 -7.99
N PHE A 139 -2.82 -13.92 -8.37
CA PHE A 139 -3.90 -13.20 -9.04
C PHE A 139 -4.63 -12.21 -8.10
N TYR A 140 -4.97 -12.62 -6.89
CA TYR A 140 -5.79 -11.85 -5.94
C TYR A 140 -5.29 -11.96 -4.50
N GLY A 141 -5.56 -10.93 -3.69
CA GLY A 141 -5.15 -10.87 -2.29
C GLY A 141 -3.73 -10.35 -2.11
N HIS A 142 -3.46 -9.64 -1.03
CA HIS A 142 -2.11 -9.24 -0.66
C HIS A 142 -1.73 -9.95 0.63
N SER A 143 -0.44 -10.22 0.80
CA SER A 143 0.11 -10.72 2.05
C SER A 143 1.23 -9.81 2.51
N GLU A 144 1.44 -9.73 3.82
CA GLU A 144 2.40 -8.83 4.44
C GLU A 144 3.07 -9.55 5.62
N SER A 145 4.38 -9.38 5.74
CA SER A 145 5.21 -9.84 6.86
C SER A 145 5.80 -8.67 7.63
#